data_AF-A3DNP4-F1
#
_entry.id   AF-A3DNP4-F1
#
_cell.length_a   1.000
_cell.length_b   1.000
_cell.length_c   1.000
_cell.angle_alpha   90.00
_cell.angle_beta   90.00
_cell.angle_gamma   90.00
#
_symmetry.space_group_name_H-M   'P 1'
#
loop_
_entity.id
_entity.type
_entity.pdbx_description
1 polymer ?
#
loop_
_entity_poly.entity_id
_entity_poly.type
_entity_poly.pdbx_seq_one_letter_code
_entity_poly.pdbx_strand_id
1 'polypeptide(L)'
;MSGKKVLFEGVIVGFESPPGYSDPALFIQGSVNNETTSFYLLVPREKHDEYMRLGVGQIISGRGVIVSSEPLVIKLIGDEE
;
A
#
# COMPACT_ATOMS: atom_id res chain seq x y z
N MET A 1 -14.20 -2.71 12.92
CA MET A 1 -14.43 -2.88 11.47
C MET A 1 -13.57 -4.05 11.00
N SER A 2 -14.16 -5.07 10.39
CA SER A 2 -13.44 -6.27 9.90
C SER A 2 -13.25 -6.16 8.39
N GLY A 3 -12.25 -5.40 7.94
CA GLY A 3 -11.90 -5.36 6.52
C GLY A 3 -11.29 -6.70 6.05
N LYS A 4 -11.35 -6.98 4.75
CA LYS A 4 -10.78 -8.21 4.16
C LYS A 4 -9.25 -8.16 4.22
N LYS A 5 -8.63 -9.16 4.84
CA LYS A 5 -7.17 -9.35 4.84
C LYS A 5 -6.70 -9.79 3.46
N VAL A 6 -5.58 -9.25 3.01
CA VAL A 6 -4.98 -9.55 1.70
C VAL A 6 -3.45 -9.61 1.79
N LEU A 7 -2.87 -10.35 0.85
CA LEU A 7 -1.45 -10.30 0.52
C LEU A 7 -1.26 -9.35 -0.66
N PHE A 8 -0.19 -8.58 -0.64
CA PHE A 8 0.18 -7.72 -1.75
C PHE A 8 1.68 -7.81 -2.06
N GLU A 9 2.01 -7.53 -3.31
CA GLU A 9 3.37 -7.33 -3.79
C GLU A 9 3.32 -6.28 -4.91
N GLY A 10 4.32 -5.42 -5.00
CA GLY A 10 4.41 -4.49 -6.13
C GLY A 10 5.55 -3.50 -6.03
N VAL A 11 5.56 -2.58 -6.98
CA VAL A 11 6.55 -1.51 -7.08
C VAL A 11 5.93 -0.20 -6.64
N ILE A 12 6.65 0.56 -5.82
CA ILE A 12 6.27 1.93 -5.47
C ILE A 12 6.42 2.82 -6.70
N VAL A 13 5.31 3.40 -7.18
CA VAL A 13 5.31 4.32 -8.33
C VAL A 13 4.98 5.75 -7.94
N GLY A 14 4.54 6.00 -6.70
CA GLY A 14 4.24 7.35 -6.21
C GLY A 14 4.08 7.43 -4.69
N PHE A 15 4.22 8.65 -4.17
CA PHE A 15 3.98 9.02 -2.77
C PHE A 15 2.82 10.00 -2.73
N GLU A 16 1.61 9.49 -2.96
CA GLU A 16 0.39 10.27 -3.02
C GLU A 16 -0.73 9.60 -2.23
N SER A 17 -1.57 10.43 -1.60
CA SER A 17 -2.73 9.97 -0.83
C SER A 17 -3.98 9.93 -1.70
N PRO A 18 -4.82 8.88 -1.58
CA PRO A 18 -6.10 8.85 -2.27
C PRO A 18 -7.05 9.95 -1.74
N PRO A 19 -8.01 10.43 -2.56
CA PRO A 19 -8.99 11.42 -2.13
C PRO A 19 -9.71 10.99 -0.84
N GLY A 20 -9.79 11.89 0.14
CA GLY A 20 -10.46 11.64 1.42
C GLY A 20 -9.58 10.99 2.50
N TYR A 21 -8.29 10.75 2.22
CA TYR A 21 -7.33 10.22 3.20
C TYR A 21 -6.26 11.27 3.54
N SER A 22 -5.97 11.43 4.83
CA SER A 22 -4.88 12.27 5.34
C SER A 22 -3.66 11.45 5.77
N ASP A 23 -3.82 10.14 5.89
CA ASP A 23 -2.74 9.24 6.30
C ASP A 23 -1.69 9.14 5.17
N PRO A 24 -0.39 8.98 5.51
CA PRO A 24 0.65 8.74 4.53
C PRO A 24 0.37 7.47 3.71
N ALA A 25 0.56 7.57 2.40
CA ALA A 25 0.23 6.50 1.48
C ALA A 25 1.25 6.38 0.35
N LEU A 26 1.35 5.17 -0.19
CA LEU A 26 2.12 4.84 -1.37
C LEU A 26 1.15 4.45 -2.48
N PHE A 27 1.43 4.85 -3.72
CA PHE A 27 0.76 4.30 -4.88
C PHE A 27 1.60 3.16 -5.45
N ILE A 28 1.01 1.97 -5.52
CA ILE A 28 1.67 0.72 -5.88
C ILE A 28 1.10 0.18 -7.19
N GLN A 29 1.98 -0.24 -8.10
CA GLN A 29 1.64 -1.06 -9.25
C GLN A 29 2.11 -2.50 -8.97
N GLY A 30 1.19 -3.47 -8.93
CA GLY A 30 1.55 -4.83 -8.53
C GLY A 30 0.40 -5.82 -8.54
N SER A 31 0.29 -6.62 -7.50
CA SER A 31 -0.78 -7.60 -7.32
C SER A 31 -1.32 -7.62 -5.90
N VAL A 32 -2.59 -7.99 -5.77
CA VAL A 32 -3.27 -8.26 -4.50
C VAL A 32 -3.91 -9.64 -4.59
N ASN A 33 -3.55 -10.57 -3.70
CA ASN A 33 -3.95 -11.98 -3.79
C ASN A 33 -3.74 -12.61 -5.19
N ASN A 34 -2.60 -12.33 -5.82
CA ASN A 34 -2.22 -12.77 -7.18
C ASN A 34 -3.03 -12.14 -8.33
N GLU A 35 -3.91 -11.17 -8.08
CA GLU A 35 -4.60 -10.41 -9.12
C GLU A 35 -3.83 -9.12 -9.41
N THR A 36 -3.40 -8.95 -10.66
CA THR A 36 -2.69 -7.73 -11.10
C THR A 36 -3.58 -6.51 -10.97
N THR A 37 -3.13 -5.50 -10.21
CA THR A 37 -3.89 -4.28 -9.96
C THR A 37 -2.97 -3.13 -9.52
N SER A 38 -3.53 -1.93 -9.40
CA SER A 38 -2.91 -0.81 -8.70
C SER A 38 -3.71 -0.47 -7.45
N PHE A 39 -3.02 0.00 -6.42
CA PHE A 39 -3.65 0.29 -5.13
C PHE A 39 -2.87 1.33 -4.33
N TYR A 40 -3.57 1.97 -3.42
CA TYR A 40 -2.98 2.83 -2.40
C TYR A 40 -2.69 2.01 -1.14
N LEU A 41 -1.47 2.09 -0.64
CA LEU A 41 -1.05 1.44 0.61
C LEU A 41 -0.85 2.49 1.69
N LEU A 42 -1.73 2.50 2.69
CA LEU A 42 -1.57 3.30 3.89
C LEU A 42 -0.50 2.66 4.78
N VAL A 43 0.53 3.43 5.11
CA VAL A 43 1.68 2.95 5.90
C VAL A 43 1.92 3.86 7.11
N PRO A 44 2.53 3.36 8.20
CA PRO A 44 3.03 4.20 9.28
C PRO A 44 4.00 5.25 8.75
N ARG A 45 3.99 6.44 9.36
CA ARG A 45 4.86 7.57 8.96
C ARG A 45 6.34 7.19 8.88
N GLU A 46 6.82 6.40 9.82
CA GLU A 46 8.22 5.93 9.85
C GLU A 46 8.61 5.17 8.57
N LYS A 47 7.74 4.25 8.11
CA LYS A 47 7.93 3.50 6.86
C LYS A 47 7.77 4.38 5.63
N HIS A 48 6.80 5.30 5.66
CA HIS A 48 6.64 6.25 4.57
C HIS A 48 7.92 7.07 4.35
N ASP A 49 8.50 7.60 5.42
CA ASP A 49 9.72 8.39 5.38
C ASP A 49 10.92 7.53 4.95
N GLU A 50 10.96 6.25 5.32
CA GLU A 50 11.94 5.29 4.83
C GLU A 50 11.85 5.08 3.31
N TYR A 51 10.67 4.72 2.81
CA TYR A 51 10.46 4.52 1.37
C TYR A 51 10.71 5.80 0.58
N MET A 52 10.34 6.95 1.12
CA MET A 52 10.60 8.24 0.46
C MET A 52 12.09 8.53 0.32
N ARG A 53 12.93 8.14 1.29
CA ARG A 53 14.39 8.24 1.17
C ARG A 53 14.95 7.31 0.09
N LEU A 54 14.36 6.14 -0.09
CA LEU A 54 14.75 5.16 -1.12
C LEU A 54 14.23 5.53 -2.52
N GLY A 55 13.14 6.30 -2.59
CA GLY A 55 12.51 6.75 -3.82
C GLY A 55 11.57 5.73 -4.45
N VAL A 56 11.03 6.09 -5.62
CA VAL A 56 10.20 5.19 -6.44
C VAL A 56 11.02 4.06 -7.05
N GLY A 57 10.36 2.96 -7.44
CA GLY A 57 11.00 1.79 -8.05
C GLY A 57 11.35 0.67 -7.05
N GLN A 58 11.14 0.88 -5.76
CA GLN A 58 11.33 -0.15 -4.74
C GLN A 58 10.25 -1.22 -4.85
N ILE A 59 10.65 -2.49 -4.75
CA ILE A 59 9.73 -3.63 -4.63
C ILE A 59 9.39 -3.80 -3.16
N ILE A 60 8.10 -3.91 -2.86
CA ILE A 60 7.60 -4.19 -1.51
C ILE A 60 6.55 -5.30 -1.56
N SER A 61 6.47 -6.08 -0.50
CA SER A 61 5.43 -7.09 -0.28
C SER A 61 4.98 -7.05 1.17
N GLY A 62 3.78 -7.56 1.44
CA GLY A 62 3.27 -7.58 2.80
C GLY A 62 1.82 -7.99 2.92
N ARG A 63 1.31 -7.81 4.14
CA ARG A 63 -0.08 -8.08 4.50
C ARG A 63 -0.80 -6.79 4.81
N GLY A 64 -2.04 -6.72 4.36
CA GLY A 64 -2.88 -5.56 4.57
C GLY A 64 -4.35 -5.90 4.79
N VAL A 65 -5.12 -4.87 5.09
CA VAL A 65 -6.58 -4.93 5.18
C VAL A 65 -7.18 -3.94 4.19
N ILE A 66 -8.08 -4.40 3.32
CA ILE A 66 -8.82 -3.50 2.43
C ILE A 66 -9.73 -2.62 3.28
N VAL A 67 -9.57 -1.30 3.14
CA VAL A 67 -10.38 -0.27 3.80
C VAL A 67 -11.29 0.50 2.83
N SER A 68 -10.99 0.43 1.53
CA SER A 68 -11.85 0.92 0.45
C SER A 68 -11.61 0.08 -0.82
N SER A 69 -12.67 -0.19 -1.59
CA SER A 69 -12.57 -0.87 -2.88
C SER A 69 -12.53 0.09 -4.07
N GLU A 70 -13.02 1.33 -3.91
CA GLU A 70 -13.08 2.34 -4.98
C GLU A 70 -12.72 3.74 -4.44
N PRO A 71 -11.47 4.23 -4.61
CA PRO A 71 -10.30 3.49 -5.12
C PRO A 71 -9.88 2.36 -4.17
N LEU A 72 -9.07 1.41 -4.66
CA LEU A 72 -8.54 0.33 -3.85
C LEU A 72 -7.51 0.88 -2.85
N VAL A 73 -7.85 0.84 -1.57
CA VAL A 73 -7.00 1.30 -0.46
C VAL A 73 -6.80 0.17 0.53
N ILE A 74 -5.53 -0.11 0.84
CA ILE A 74 -5.08 -1.15 1.75
C ILE A 74 -4.34 -0.50 2.91
N LYS A 75 -4.69 -0.89 4.14
CA LYS A 75 -3.93 -0.51 5.34
C LYS A 75 -2.93 -1.59 5.70
N LEU A 76 -1.65 -1.24 5.77
CA LEU A 76 -0.58 -2.16 6.16
C LEU A 76 -0.81 -2.70 7.58
N ILE A 77 -0.67 -4.02 7.76
CA ILE A 77 -0.72 -4.68 9.08
C ILE A 77 0.58 -5.40 9.45
N GLY A 78 1.46 -5.65 8.49
CA GLY A 78 2.78 -6.25 8.70
C GLY A 78 3.47 -6.51 7.36
N ASP A 79 4.80 -6.51 7.37
CA ASP A 79 5.59 -6.93 6.22
C ASP A 79 5.65 -8.45 6.19
N GLU A 80 5.90 -9.04 5.02
CA GLU A 80 6.41 -10.41 4.98
C GLU A 80 7.94 -10.33 5.08
N GLU A 81 8.49 -10.94 6.15
CA GLU A 81 9.94 -11.19 6.30
C GLU A 81 10.44 -12.17 5.23
#